data_AF-A0A958VQZ1-F1
#
_entry.id   AF-A0A958VQZ1-F1
#
_cell.length_a   1.000
_cell.length_b   1.000
_cell.length_c   1.000
_cell.angle_alpha   90.00
_cell.angle_beta   90.00
_cell.angle_gamma   90.00
#
_symmetry.space_group_name_H-M   'P 1'
#
loop_
_entity.id
_entity.type
_entity.pdbx_description
1 polymer ?
#
loop_
_entity_poly.entity_id
_entity_poly.type
_entity_poly.pdbx_seq_one_letter_code
_entity_poly.pdbx_strand_id
1 'polypeptide(L)'
;MQTSFLSSEALTGVVERVTFYNEENGYTVVKITPEKRIPDAEARDGTVAVVGVMPELGAGETVRFTGYWIDDAKYGRQFRAETCTPIVPTTEAGIIAYLSSGIVSGIGPRTAERIVDHRAALRCPCIKKEDTMHRFNRRSVMKTALAAGISAVAMGSAFAEDYKWPAYFKVVTPIVGSANHSLAVAWTAEFTAQTGGRVAVLPAPNGYARAEWLNTGEGDVALVQANEYFDQMEAIEGYLTPEGGPTDTRVAMMNLITPWGYMVRGDGDIKSFMDVKKGTRISLTKSSTFLTGGMEALLDYRGLSVDDMSVVEVGNYGANTKIVTEGRADVTFTSPLSGTSYEAEASPGGIAWLPLPKKEDDPEAFARYRKKAVGYVPTVTESGTKSSVGVYMDHAFQTNHVRAEADPEFVYQLVKWLDEHYDDFKDDFQHAHMMSINSLKKFLDAGALQPLHDGTIRYLKEKGIWTDAYQTRQDALVKLATDRVALWQEAMAEGKAKGMQISPEDANFRALWEQKKKDAGFDQTYGQIVMSMQ
;
A
#
# COMPACT_ATOMS: atom_id res chain seq x y z
N MET A 1 36.86 7.13 23.43
CA MET A 1 35.95 8.29 23.33
C MET A 1 34.57 7.76 23.66
N GLN A 2 34.01 8.14 24.81
CA GLN A 2 32.72 7.63 25.31
C GLN A 2 31.57 8.20 24.49
N THR A 3 30.84 7.37 23.76
CA THR A 3 29.50 7.68 23.25
C THR A 3 28.50 7.42 24.37
N SER A 4 28.05 8.51 25.00
CA SER A 4 26.90 8.52 25.91
C SER A 4 25.65 8.11 25.14
N PHE A 5 24.92 7.09 25.62
CA PHE A 5 23.56 6.78 25.16
C PHE A 5 22.65 7.96 25.53
N LEU A 6 22.30 8.80 24.56
CA LEU A 6 21.27 9.82 24.75
C LEU A 6 19.91 9.13 24.77
N SER A 7 19.10 9.45 25.78
CA SER A 7 17.70 9.00 25.85
C SER A 7 16.90 9.74 24.79
N SER A 8 16.13 9.02 23.97
CA SER A 8 15.25 9.61 22.96
C SER A 8 14.15 10.43 23.64
N GLU A 9 14.04 11.71 23.28
CA GLU A 9 13.02 12.65 23.74
C GLU A 9 11.91 12.81 22.68
N ALA A 10 10.73 13.28 23.09
CA ALA A 10 9.63 13.62 22.20
C ALA A 10 9.35 15.12 22.20
N LEU A 11 9.25 15.71 21.01
CA LEU A 11 8.95 17.12 20.77
C LEU A 11 7.68 17.24 19.93
N THR A 12 6.71 18.03 20.37
CA THR A 12 5.46 18.27 19.62
C THR A 12 5.28 19.76 19.37
N GLY A 13 4.88 20.12 18.15
CA GLY A 13 4.62 21.50 17.78
C GLY A 13 3.95 21.62 16.41
N VAL A 14 3.55 22.85 16.08
CA VAL A 14 2.98 23.21 14.77
C VAL A 14 4.09 23.65 13.84
N VAL A 15 4.13 23.11 12.62
CA VAL A 15 5.07 23.52 11.59
C VAL A 15 4.77 24.95 11.17
N GLU A 16 5.67 25.87 11.50
CA GLU A 16 5.55 27.27 11.10
C GLU A 16 5.98 27.44 9.64
N ARG A 17 7.10 26.81 9.28
CA ARG A 17 7.66 26.81 7.92
C ARG A 17 8.73 25.74 7.73
N VAL A 18 8.84 25.22 6.51
CA VAL A 18 9.99 24.44 6.06
C VAL A 18 11.07 25.41 5.57
N THR A 19 12.26 25.35 6.18
CA THR A 19 13.40 26.22 5.83
C THR A 19 14.24 25.62 4.71
N PHE A 20 14.33 24.28 4.66
CA PHE A 20 15.05 23.55 3.63
C PHE A 20 14.46 22.15 3.49
N TYR A 21 14.31 21.69 2.26
CA TYR A 21 13.93 20.31 1.93
C TYR A 21 14.83 19.83 0.80
N ASN A 22 15.40 18.63 0.97
CA ASN A 22 16.13 17.95 -0.09
C ASN A 22 15.27 16.79 -0.61
N GLU A 23 14.79 16.93 -1.85
CA GLU A 23 13.95 15.95 -2.53
C GLU A 23 14.67 14.62 -2.80
N GLU A 24 16.01 14.58 -2.84
CA GLU A 24 16.79 13.38 -3.15
C GLU A 24 16.90 12.42 -1.95
N ASN A 25 16.94 12.95 -0.72
CA ASN A 25 17.18 12.15 0.49
C ASN A 25 16.22 12.43 1.65
N GLY A 26 15.25 13.33 1.47
CA GLY A 26 14.26 13.69 2.50
C GLY A 26 14.81 14.51 3.66
N TYR A 27 16.06 14.99 3.57
CA TYR A 27 16.64 15.82 4.63
C TYR A 27 15.92 17.16 4.69
N THR A 28 15.32 17.43 5.85
CA THR A 28 14.44 18.57 6.07
C THR A 28 14.94 19.38 7.26
N VAL A 29 14.92 20.70 7.12
CA VAL A 29 15.08 21.66 8.22
C VAL A 29 13.76 22.40 8.36
N VAL A 30 13.05 22.16 9.47
CA VAL A 30 11.73 22.74 9.73
C VAL A 30 11.77 23.61 10.98
N LYS A 31 11.03 24.72 10.95
CA LYS A 31 10.79 25.55 12.13
C LYS A 31 9.41 25.26 12.65
N ILE A 32 9.34 24.89 13.93
CA ILE A 32 8.08 24.57 14.59
C ILE A 32 7.83 25.51 15.77
N THR A 33 6.57 25.76 16.07
CA THR A 33 6.12 26.39 17.31
C THR A 33 5.78 25.28 18.31
N PRO A 34 6.60 25.05 19.36
CA PRO A 34 6.42 23.92 20.26
C PRO A 34 5.22 24.11 21.19
N GLU A 35 4.54 23.02 21.55
CA GLU A 35 3.39 23.08 22.49
C GLU A 35 3.81 23.49 23.91
N LYS A 36 5.03 23.15 24.30
CA LYS A 36 5.64 23.51 25.59
C LYS A 36 6.86 24.37 25.36
N ARG A 37 7.04 25.35 26.23
CA ARG A 37 8.21 26.21 26.16
C ARG A 37 9.48 25.40 26.39
N ILE A 38 10.49 25.58 25.54
CA ILE A 38 11.81 24.92 25.66
C ILE A 38 12.87 25.98 25.90
N PRO A 39 13.23 26.24 27.17
CA PRO A 39 14.34 27.12 27.52
C PRO A 39 15.60 26.70 26.77
N ASP A 40 16.36 27.68 26.29
CA ASP A 40 17.66 27.52 25.60
C ASP A 40 17.63 26.92 24.18
N ALA A 41 16.46 26.61 23.61
CA ALA A 41 16.32 26.15 22.21
C ALA A 41 15.35 27.00 21.37
N GLU A 42 14.56 27.87 22.01
CA GLU A 42 13.64 28.79 21.33
C GLU A 42 14.36 30.00 20.74
N ALA A 43 14.06 30.29 19.47
CA ALA A 43 14.41 31.55 18.83
C ALA A 43 13.55 32.71 19.36
N ARG A 44 13.91 33.95 19.03
CA ARG A 44 13.18 35.16 19.46
C ARG A 44 11.72 35.21 19.01
N ASP A 45 11.38 34.47 17.95
CA ASP A 45 10.03 34.30 17.41
C ASP A 45 9.24 33.16 18.06
N GLY A 46 9.81 32.50 19.09
CA GLY A 46 9.17 31.38 19.79
C GLY A 46 9.29 30.04 19.06
N THR A 47 10.03 29.97 17.94
CA THR A 47 10.18 28.73 17.16
C THR A 47 11.41 27.91 17.57
N VAL A 48 11.33 26.60 17.36
CA VAL A 48 12.42 25.63 17.53
C VAL A 48 12.76 25.02 16.17
N ALA A 49 14.06 24.80 15.90
CA ALA A 49 14.50 24.12 14.69
C ALA A 49 14.53 22.60 14.89
N VAL A 50 13.90 21.87 13.96
CA VAL A 50 13.95 20.42 13.87
C VAL A 50 14.65 20.02 12.56
N VAL A 51 15.58 19.07 12.63
CA VAL A 51 16.37 18.59 11.51
C VAL A 51 16.36 17.07 11.43
N GLY A 52 16.31 16.50 10.24
CA GLY A 52 16.30 15.05 10.06
C GLY A 52 15.81 14.63 8.69
N VAL A 53 15.82 13.32 8.45
CA VAL A 53 15.16 12.74 7.27
C VAL A 53 13.70 12.51 7.64
N MET A 54 12.78 13.17 6.95
CA MET A 54 11.35 13.13 7.27
C MET A 54 10.52 13.28 5.99
N PRO A 55 9.24 12.82 6.00
CA PRO A 55 8.31 13.11 4.90
C PRO A 55 8.15 14.62 4.71
N GLU A 56 7.66 15.02 3.54
CA GLU A 56 7.34 16.41 3.26
C GLU A 56 6.28 16.92 4.27
N LEU A 57 6.58 18.03 4.95
CA LEU A 57 5.72 18.62 5.98
C LEU A 57 5.16 19.95 5.50
N GLY A 58 3.84 20.13 5.58
CA GLY A 58 3.16 21.39 5.30
C GLY A 58 3.21 22.39 6.46
N ALA A 59 3.23 23.69 6.14
CA ALA A 59 3.01 24.73 7.14
C ALA A 59 1.59 24.61 7.73
N GLY A 60 1.48 24.70 9.06
CA GLY A 60 0.23 24.51 9.80
C GLY A 60 -0.02 23.07 10.25
N GLU A 61 0.83 22.10 9.87
CA GLU A 61 0.72 20.73 10.38
C GLU A 61 1.21 20.64 11.82
N THR A 62 0.41 20.06 12.71
CA THR A 62 0.91 19.67 14.04
C THR A 62 1.61 18.35 13.91
N VAL A 63 2.84 18.24 14.43
CA VAL A 63 3.68 17.05 14.25
C VAL A 63 4.36 16.70 15.57
N ARG A 64 4.46 15.39 15.85
CA ARG A 64 5.31 14.83 16.90
C ARG A 64 6.59 14.30 16.30
N PHE A 65 7.70 14.76 16.84
CA PHE A 65 9.05 14.31 16.53
C PHE A 65 9.59 13.51 17.70
N THR A 66 10.34 12.45 17.41
CA THR A 66 11.07 11.67 18.43
C THR A 66 12.55 11.61 18.02
N GLY A 67 13.45 11.88 18.96
CA GLY A 67 14.88 12.02 18.66
C GLY A 67 15.66 12.65 19.79
N TYR A 68 16.69 13.44 19.50
CA TYR A 68 17.58 14.02 20.52
C TYR A 68 18.04 15.43 20.18
N TRP A 69 18.42 16.20 21.20
CA TRP A 69 18.98 17.54 21.03
C TRP A 69 20.43 17.49 20.55
N ILE A 70 20.77 18.36 19.60
CA ILE A 70 22.13 18.59 19.13
C ILE A 70 22.47 20.07 19.25
N ASP A 71 23.74 20.38 19.56
CA ASP A 71 24.26 21.74 19.57
C ASP A 71 25.11 21.96 18.31
N ASP A 72 24.61 22.76 17.38
CA ASP A 72 25.34 23.13 16.17
C ASP A 72 26.11 24.44 16.38
N ALA A 73 27.40 24.45 16.03
CA ALA A 73 28.28 25.60 16.25
C ALA A 73 27.87 26.86 15.46
N LYS A 74 27.10 26.71 14.37
CA LYS A 74 26.66 27.80 13.49
C LYS A 74 25.20 28.18 13.72
N TYR A 75 24.34 27.21 14.02
CA TYR A 75 22.89 27.40 14.09
C TYR A 75 22.29 27.26 15.50
N GLY A 76 23.11 26.96 16.51
CA GLY A 76 22.68 26.79 17.89
C GLY A 76 22.01 25.45 18.15
N ARG A 77 21.22 25.36 19.23
CA ARG A 77 20.57 24.13 19.67
C ARG A 77 19.41 23.75 18.75
N GLN A 78 19.42 22.54 18.22
CA GLN A 78 18.41 21.99 17.29
C GLN A 78 17.94 20.61 17.77
N PHE A 79 16.71 20.24 17.41
CA PHE A 79 16.20 18.90 17.66
C PHE A 79 16.45 18.01 16.44
N ARG A 80 17.22 16.93 16.60
CA ARG A 80 17.45 15.95 15.54
C ARG A 80 16.37 14.87 15.62
N ALA A 81 15.46 14.86 14.66
CA ALA A 81 14.37 13.90 14.58
C ALA A 81 14.85 12.59 13.93
N GLU A 82 14.53 11.47 14.59
CA GLU A 82 14.65 10.11 14.04
C GLU A 82 13.31 9.62 13.49
N THR A 83 12.21 10.03 14.12
CA THR A 83 10.85 9.74 13.65
C THR A 83 9.99 11.01 13.65
N CYS A 84 9.01 11.03 12.76
CA CYS A 84 8.12 12.15 12.50
C CYS A 84 6.69 11.61 12.29
N THR A 85 5.73 12.06 13.10
CA THR A 85 4.34 11.60 13.07
C THR A 85 3.37 12.79 13.12
N PRO A 86 2.55 13.02 12.10
CA PRO A 86 1.53 14.07 12.13
C PRO A 86 0.50 13.84 13.25
N ILE A 87 0.16 14.90 13.99
CA ILE A 87 -0.91 14.94 14.98
C ILE A 87 -2.09 15.72 14.40
N VAL A 88 -3.26 15.08 14.34
CA VAL A 88 -4.48 15.76 13.92
C VAL A 88 -5.01 16.64 15.07
N PRO A 89 -5.31 17.94 14.83
CA PRO A 89 -5.88 18.80 15.86
C PRO A 89 -7.21 18.25 16.39
N THR A 90 -7.38 18.28 17.72
CA THR A 90 -8.62 17.83 18.39
C THR A 90 -9.56 18.99 18.73
N THR A 91 -9.10 20.24 18.58
CA THR A 91 -9.88 21.44 18.86
C THR A 91 -10.64 21.91 17.62
N GLU A 92 -11.82 22.48 17.84
CA GLU A 92 -12.71 22.96 16.79
C GLU A 92 -12.00 23.97 15.87
N ALA A 93 -11.35 24.98 16.47
CA ALA A 93 -10.57 25.97 15.75
C ALA A 93 -9.38 25.37 14.99
N GLY A 94 -8.72 24.35 15.56
CA GLY A 94 -7.59 23.67 14.91
C GLY A 94 -8.02 22.84 13.69
N ILE A 95 -9.19 22.21 13.76
CA ILE A 95 -9.76 21.45 12.64
C ILE A 95 -10.19 22.40 11.52
N ILE A 96 -10.80 23.55 11.85
CA ILE A 96 -11.18 24.55 10.85
C ILE A 96 -9.94 25.10 10.14
N ALA A 97 -8.89 25.48 10.88
CA ALA A 97 -7.64 25.97 10.31
C ALA A 97 -6.96 24.91 9.43
N TYR A 98 -6.94 23.65 9.87
CA TYR A 98 -6.38 22.53 9.11
C TYR A 98 -7.14 22.30 7.79
N LEU A 99 -8.47 22.22 7.83
CA LEU A 99 -9.30 21.96 6.64
C LEU A 99 -9.31 23.13 5.65
N SER A 100 -9.11 24.36 6.13
CA SER A 100 -9.10 25.57 5.29
C SER A 100 -7.71 25.99 4.79
N SER A 101 -6.66 25.25 5.17
CA SER A 101 -5.26 25.53 4.82
C SER A 101 -4.92 25.30 3.33
N GLY A 102 -5.83 24.70 2.56
CA GLY A 102 -5.57 24.29 1.17
C GLY A 102 -4.92 22.91 1.04
N ILE A 103 -4.61 22.22 2.15
CA ILE A 103 -4.17 20.81 2.17
C ILE A 103 -5.23 19.89 1.54
N VAL A 104 -6.52 20.21 1.72
CA VAL A 104 -7.61 19.51 1.04
C VAL A 104 -8.15 20.39 -0.08
N SER A 105 -7.91 19.97 -1.32
CA SER A 105 -8.38 20.69 -2.50
C SER A 105 -9.91 20.85 -2.48
N GLY A 106 -10.39 22.08 -2.69
CA GLY A 106 -11.83 22.40 -2.71
C GLY A 106 -12.47 22.78 -1.37
N ILE A 107 -11.74 22.74 -0.24
CA ILE A 107 -12.27 23.14 1.07
C ILE A 107 -11.75 24.52 1.48
N GLY A 108 -12.62 25.54 1.38
CA GLY A 108 -12.36 26.88 1.90
C GLY A 108 -12.86 27.10 3.34
N PRO A 109 -12.56 28.25 3.97
CA PRO A 109 -12.90 28.54 5.38
C PRO A 109 -14.37 28.28 5.73
N ARG A 110 -15.31 28.70 4.89
CA ARG A 110 -16.76 28.49 5.11
C ARG A 110 -17.18 27.02 5.02
N THR A 111 -16.50 26.23 4.20
CA THR A 111 -16.77 24.79 4.09
C THR A 111 -16.19 24.05 5.29
N ALA A 112 -14.99 24.45 5.74
CA ALA A 112 -14.36 23.95 6.95
C ALA A 112 -15.21 24.24 8.21
N GLU A 113 -15.72 25.46 8.35
CA GLU A 113 -16.66 25.83 9.43
C GLU A 113 -17.92 24.94 9.41
N ARG A 114 -18.55 24.75 8.24
CA ARG A 114 -19.74 23.89 8.11
C ARG A 114 -19.48 22.43 8.47
N ILE A 115 -18.33 21.88 8.08
CA ILE A 115 -17.93 20.51 8.43
C ILE A 115 -17.82 20.35 9.95
N VAL A 116 -17.31 21.38 10.61
CA VAL A 116 -17.07 21.39 12.04
C VAL A 116 -18.36 21.67 12.83
N ASP A 117 -19.20 22.60 12.39
CA ASP A 117 -20.55 22.85 12.92
C ASP A 117 -21.44 21.61 12.83
N HIS A 118 -21.38 20.87 11.72
CA HIS A 118 -22.17 19.65 11.56
C HIS A 118 -21.73 18.56 12.56
N ARG A 119 -20.44 18.53 12.91
CA ARG A 119 -19.86 17.66 13.94
C ARG A 119 -20.23 18.10 15.37
N ALA A 120 -20.58 19.37 15.59
CA ALA A 120 -21.12 19.86 16.86
C ALA A 120 -22.61 19.51 17.02
N ALA A 121 -23.40 19.57 15.94
CA ALA A 121 -24.81 19.14 15.93
C ALA A 121 -24.98 17.65 16.26
N LEU A 122 -24.04 16.80 15.84
CA LEU A 122 -23.98 15.37 16.18
C LEU A 122 -23.60 15.08 17.65
N ARG A 123 -23.18 16.10 18.40
CA ARG A 123 -22.72 15.98 19.80
C ARG A 123 -23.74 16.48 20.82
N CYS A 124 -24.91 16.96 20.40
CA CYS A 124 -25.90 17.54 21.31
C CYS A 124 -26.81 16.46 21.95
N PRO A 125 -26.73 16.21 23.27
CA PRO A 125 -27.60 15.24 23.94
C PRO A 125 -28.85 15.94 24.47
N CYS A 126 -29.70 16.48 23.59
CA CYS A 126 -31.07 16.91 23.94
C CYS A 126 -31.90 17.35 22.73
N ILE A 127 -32.47 16.39 22.00
CA ILE A 127 -33.77 16.64 21.33
C ILE A 127 -34.80 15.76 22.03
N LYS A 128 -35.56 16.40 22.92
CA LYS A 128 -36.77 15.82 23.51
C LYS A 128 -37.80 15.65 22.40
N LYS A 129 -38.51 14.52 22.46
CA LYS A 129 -39.73 14.24 21.71
C LYS A 129 -40.77 15.36 21.90
N GLU A 130 -41.51 15.53 20.81
CA GLU A 130 -42.84 16.16 20.64
C GLU A 130 -42.93 17.65 20.29
N ASP A 131 -43.89 17.89 19.39
CA ASP A 131 -44.47 19.14 18.89
C ASP A 131 -43.73 19.89 17.78
N THR A 132 -44.02 19.54 16.53
CA THR A 132 -44.85 20.38 15.63
C THR A 132 -45.05 19.75 14.25
N MET A 133 -46.23 19.18 14.02
CA MET A 133 -46.73 18.88 12.69
C MET A 133 -48.02 19.69 12.48
N HIS A 134 -47.90 20.89 11.90
CA HIS A 134 -49.07 21.65 11.44
C HIS A 134 -49.40 21.27 10.00
N ARG A 135 -50.46 20.47 9.87
CA ARG A 135 -51.16 20.13 8.63
C ARG A 135 -51.78 21.37 7.97
N PHE A 136 -51.67 21.39 6.64
CA PHE A 136 -52.59 22.11 5.76
C PHE A 136 -53.94 21.38 5.68
N ASN A 137 -54.97 22.11 6.09
CA ASN A 137 -56.42 22.08 5.82
C ASN A 137 -57.30 20.80 5.87
N ARG A 138 -58.22 20.88 6.86
CA ARG A 138 -59.58 20.37 7.04
C ARG A 138 -60.29 19.69 5.86
N ARG A 139 -60.89 18.51 6.14
CA ARG A 139 -62.35 18.33 6.16
C ARG A 139 -62.79 16.97 6.75
N SER A 140 -63.62 17.07 7.80
CA SER A 140 -64.80 16.25 8.07
C SER A 140 -64.68 14.89 8.80
N VAL A 141 -65.40 14.87 9.93
CA VAL A 141 -66.14 13.77 10.59
C VAL A 141 -65.41 12.93 11.64
N MET A 142 -66.10 12.91 12.78
CA MET A 142 -65.81 12.45 14.12
C MET A 142 -66.52 11.10 14.36
N LYS A 143 -66.10 10.40 15.43
CA LYS A 143 -66.68 9.20 16.08
C LYS A 143 -66.20 7.88 15.45
N THR A 144 -65.77 6.85 16.18
CA THR A 144 -66.14 6.38 17.52
C THR A 144 -65.06 5.42 18.05
N ALA A 145 -64.86 5.39 19.37
CA ALA A 145 -64.01 4.43 20.06
C ALA A 145 -64.73 3.07 20.26
N LEU A 146 -64.02 1.95 20.20
CA LEU A 146 -64.12 0.87 21.20
C LEU A 146 -62.95 -0.11 21.08
N ALA A 147 -62.41 -0.48 22.25
CA ALA A 147 -61.33 -1.43 22.46
C ALA A 147 -61.80 -2.89 22.35
N ALA A 148 -60.88 -3.78 21.93
CA ALA A 148 -60.58 -5.10 22.53
C ALA A 148 -59.86 -6.01 21.51
N GLY A 149 -58.80 -6.70 21.95
CA GLY A 149 -58.34 -7.92 21.27
C GLY A 149 -56.83 -8.02 21.09
N ILE A 150 -56.14 -8.49 22.12
CA ILE A 150 -54.77 -8.98 22.06
C ILE A 150 -54.72 -10.19 21.11
N SER A 151 -53.94 -10.08 20.04
CA SER A 151 -53.07 -11.14 19.53
C SER A 151 -52.00 -10.49 18.67
N ALA A 152 -50.93 -10.10 19.34
CA ALA A 152 -49.69 -9.69 18.70
C ALA A 152 -49.05 -10.90 18.03
N VAL A 153 -49.33 -11.10 16.74
CA VAL A 153 -48.32 -11.68 15.85
C VAL A 153 -47.49 -10.48 15.39
N ALA A 154 -46.59 -10.02 16.26
CA ALA A 154 -45.48 -9.23 15.79
C ALA A 154 -44.59 -10.20 15.01
N MET A 155 -44.82 -10.28 13.70
CA MET A 155 -43.74 -10.62 12.77
C MET A 155 -42.67 -9.56 12.98
N GLY A 156 -41.76 -9.84 13.91
CA GLY A 156 -40.50 -9.13 14.00
C GLY A 156 -39.75 -9.44 12.71
N SER A 157 -39.91 -8.58 11.71
CA SER A 157 -38.84 -8.34 10.76
C SER A 157 -37.67 -7.86 11.62
N ALA A 158 -36.78 -8.78 11.99
CA ALA A 158 -35.46 -8.43 12.48
C ALA A 158 -34.80 -7.68 11.33
N PHE A 159 -34.91 -6.36 11.31
CA PHE A 159 -33.97 -5.53 10.59
C PHE A 159 -32.62 -5.87 11.21
N ALA A 160 -31.74 -6.51 10.44
CA ALA A 160 -30.35 -6.66 10.84
C ALA A 160 -29.85 -5.24 11.17
N GLU A 161 -29.27 -5.07 12.36
CA GLU A 161 -28.58 -3.81 12.64
C GLU A 161 -27.46 -3.66 11.61
N ASP A 162 -27.37 -2.47 10.99
CA ASP A 162 -26.28 -2.15 10.06
C ASP A 162 -24.94 -2.43 10.76
N TYR A 163 -24.02 -3.07 10.04
CA TYR A 163 -22.71 -3.43 10.60
C TYR A 163 -22.01 -2.17 11.13
N LYS A 164 -21.56 -2.24 12.39
CA LYS A 164 -20.86 -1.12 13.03
C LYS A 164 -19.39 -1.15 12.63
N TRP A 165 -19.06 -0.38 11.59
CA TRP A 165 -17.69 -0.20 11.14
C TRP A 165 -16.75 0.30 12.25
N PRO A 166 -15.46 -0.11 12.22
CA PRO A 166 -14.46 0.51 13.07
C PRO A 166 -14.43 2.02 12.81
N ALA A 167 -14.26 2.81 13.88
CA ALA A 167 -14.21 4.27 13.75
C ALA A 167 -13.06 4.73 12.84
N TYR A 168 -12.01 3.91 12.74
CA TYR A 168 -10.81 4.18 11.96
C TYR A 168 -10.08 2.88 11.59
N PHE A 169 -9.54 2.80 10.36
CA PHE A 169 -8.55 1.79 9.97
C PHE A 169 -7.60 2.35 8.89
N LYS A 170 -6.48 1.65 8.65
CA LYS A 170 -5.36 2.10 7.81
C LYS A 170 -5.15 1.19 6.61
N VAL A 171 -5.04 1.79 5.43
CA VAL A 171 -4.74 1.11 4.15
C VAL A 171 -3.36 1.52 3.69
N VAL A 172 -2.42 0.58 3.73
CA VAL A 172 -1.03 0.77 3.31
C VAL A 172 -0.91 0.56 1.80
N THR A 173 -0.35 1.55 1.11
CA THR A 173 -0.23 1.61 -0.35
C THR A 173 1.24 1.79 -0.74
N PRO A 174 1.61 1.56 -2.01
CA PRO A 174 2.86 2.11 -2.53
C PRO A 174 2.82 3.64 -2.52
N ILE A 175 3.96 4.26 -2.86
CA ILE A 175 4.10 5.71 -2.95
C ILE A 175 3.00 6.38 -3.80
N VAL A 176 2.78 7.66 -3.50
CA VAL A 176 1.92 8.57 -4.28
C VAL A 176 2.34 8.57 -5.75
N GLY A 177 1.35 8.65 -6.65
CA GLY A 177 1.54 8.57 -8.10
C GLY A 177 1.53 7.14 -8.66
N SER A 178 1.50 6.11 -7.81
CA SER A 178 1.25 4.74 -8.24
C SER A 178 -0.24 4.49 -8.51
N ALA A 179 -0.53 3.52 -9.39
CA ALA A 179 -1.90 3.09 -9.66
C ALA A 179 -2.61 2.56 -8.41
N ASN A 180 -1.90 1.78 -7.60
CA ASN A 180 -2.37 1.23 -6.34
C ASN A 180 -2.78 2.31 -5.31
N HIS A 181 -1.94 3.34 -5.16
CA HIS A 181 -2.28 4.46 -4.29
C HIS A 181 -3.54 5.19 -4.76
N SER A 182 -3.63 5.44 -6.07
CA SER A 182 -4.79 6.11 -6.68
C SER A 182 -6.08 5.30 -6.50
N LEU A 183 -6.02 3.98 -6.68
CA LEU A 183 -7.15 3.08 -6.46
C LEU A 183 -7.58 3.07 -4.99
N ALA A 184 -6.63 3.03 -4.04
CA ALA A 184 -6.97 3.10 -2.63
C ALA A 184 -7.69 4.41 -2.28
N VAL A 185 -7.21 5.55 -2.78
CA VAL A 185 -7.87 6.85 -2.58
C VAL A 185 -9.29 6.84 -3.14
N ALA A 186 -9.50 6.27 -4.34
CA ALA A 186 -10.82 6.19 -4.97
C ALA A 186 -11.86 5.49 -4.08
N TRP A 187 -11.64 4.21 -3.72
CA TRP A 187 -12.66 3.47 -2.96
C TRP A 187 -12.76 3.94 -1.50
N THR A 188 -11.66 4.40 -0.88
CA THR A 188 -11.70 4.83 0.53
C THR A 188 -12.45 6.13 0.75
N ALA A 189 -12.45 7.04 -0.24
CA ALA A 189 -13.24 8.26 -0.19
C ALA A 189 -14.75 7.94 -0.15
N GLU A 190 -15.22 7.08 -1.05
CA GLU A 190 -16.60 6.59 -1.08
C GLU A 190 -16.94 5.82 0.21
N PHE A 191 -16.06 4.94 0.66
CA PHE A 191 -16.24 4.20 1.91
C PHE A 191 -16.47 5.14 3.10
N THR A 192 -15.64 6.16 3.27
CA THR A 192 -15.77 7.11 4.38
C THR A 192 -17.04 7.96 4.25
N ALA A 193 -17.42 8.37 3.05
CA ALA A 193 -18.63 9.14 2.82
C ALA A 193 -19.90 8.36 3.19
N GLN A 194 -19.94 7.07 2.88
CA GLN A 194 -21.13 6.24 3.04
C GLN A 194 -21.25 5.61 4.44
N THR A 195 -20.14 5.20 5.03
CA THR A 195 -20.15 4.44 6.31
C THR A 195 -19.87 5.30 7.53
N GLY A 196 -19.28 6.49 7.35
CA GLY A 196 -18.75 7.31 8.44
C GLY A 196 -17.47 6.75 9.09
N GLY A 197 -17.03 5.55 8.71
CA GLY A 197 -15.75 4.96 9.10
C GLY A 197 -14.60 5.69 8.41
N ARG A 198 -13.61 6.15 9.18
CA ARG A 198 -12.48 6.89 8.62
C ARG A 198 -11.41 5.94 8.12
N VAL A 199 -10.93 6.14 6.89
CA VAL A 199 -9.80 5.37 6.37
C VAL A 199 -8.61 6.30 6.15
N ALA A 200 -7.43 5.92 6.65
CA ALA A 200 -6.19 6.59 6.30
C ALA A 200 -5.43 5.78 5.25
N VAL A 201 -5.09 6.42 4.15
CA VAL A 201 -4.22 5.86 3.12
C VAL A 201 -2.77 6.19 3.45
N LEU A 202 -1.95 5.17 3.69
CA LEU A 202 -0.55 5.30 4.12
C LEU A 202 0.40 4.90 2.98
N PRO A 203 1.05 5.84 2.29
CA PRO A 203 2.01 5.51 1.24
C PRO A 203 3.34 5.06 1.85
N ALA A 204 3.65 3.78 1.70
CA ALA A 204 4.93 3.22 2.08
C ALA A 204 5.98 3.43 0.97
N PRO A 205 7.26 3.62 1.33
CA PRO A 205 8.31 3.95 0.36
C PRO A 205 8.67 2.80 -0.58
N ASN A 206 8.46 1.54 -0.16
CA ASN A 206 8.79 0.34 -0.92
C ASN A 206 8.03 -0.88 -0.38
N GLY A 207 8.29 -2.06 -0.98
CA GLY A 207 7.62 -3.30 -0.59
C GLY A 207 7.98 -3.83 0.79
N TYR A 208 9.24 -3.67 1.20
CA TYR A 208 9.71 -4.08 2.52
C TYR A 208 8.94 -3.35 3.63
N ALA A 209 8.83 -2.02 3.51
CA ALA A 209 8.07 -1.20 4.45
C ALA A 209 6.57 -1.53 4.44
N ARG A 210 5.98 -1.88 3.29
CA ARG A 210 4.57 -2.30 3.23
C ARG A 210 4.33 -3.59 4.01
N ALA A 211 5.18 -4.59 3.83
CA ALA A 211 5.11 -5.84 4.57
C ALA A 211 5.28 -5.58 6.07
N GLU A 212 6.33 -4.84 6.45
CA GLU A 212 6.60 -4.45 7.84
C GLU A 212 5.40 -3.76 8.49
N TRP A 213 4.82 -2.76 7.83
CA TRP A 213 3.70 -2.01 8.39
C TRP A 213 2.45 -2.87 8.57
N LEU A 214 2.17 -3.80 7.63
CA LEU A 214 1.07 -4.74 7.81
C LEU A 214 1.35 -5.70 8.98
N ASN A 215 2.55 -6.27 9.04
CA ASN A 215 2.93 -7.30 10.02
C ASN A 215 2.95 -6.75 11.45
N THR A 216 3.36 -5.49 11.63
CA THR A 216 3.47 -4.82 12.93
C THR A 216 2.18 -4.18 13.43
N GLY A 217 1.12 -4.12 12.60
CA GLY A 217 -0.13 -3.44 12.93
C GLY A 217 -0.12 -1.94 12.68
N GLU A 218 0.93 -1.40 12.04
CA GLU A 218 0.92 -0.04 11.53
C GLU A 218 -0.09 0.12 10.38
N GLY A 219 -0.38 -0.94 9.63
CA GLY A 219 -1.49 -1.05 8.69
C GLY A 219 -2.51 -2.11 9.08
N ASP A 220 -3.75 -1.94 8.65
CA ASP A 220 -4.82 -2.95 8.79
C ASP A 220 -5.01 -3.72 7.48
N VAL A 221 -4.91 -3.02 6.35
CA VAL A 221 -4.92 -3.56 5.00
C VAL A 221 -3.66 -3.08 4.29
N ALA A 222 -2.99 -3.93 3.51
CA ALA A 222 -1.89 -3.51 2.65
C ALA A 222 -2.05 -4.03 1.23
N LEU A 223 -1.78 -3.18 0.24
CA LEU A 223 -1.76 -3.59 -1.15
C LEU A 223 -0.46 -4.36 -1.38
N VAL A 224 -0.53 -5.59 -1.90
CA VAL A 224 0.61 -6.51 -2.07
C VAL A 224 0.52 -7.18 -3.44
N GLN A 225 1.64 -7.36 -4.13
CA GLN A 225 1.70 -8.16 -5.36
C GLN A 225 2.05 -9.62 -5.05
N ALA A 226 1.57 -10.58 -5.85
CA ALA A 226 1.83 -12.00 -5.60
C ALA A 226 3.32 -12.35 -5.47
N ASN A 227 4.19 -11.83 -6.35
CA ASN A 227 5.63 -12.09 -6.25
C ASN A 227 6.28 -11.41 -5.04
N GLU A 228 5.75 -10.26 -4.60
CA GLU A 228 6.19 -9.57 -3.39
C GLU A 228 5.88 -10.41 -2.16
N TYR A 229 4.69 -11.02 -2.11
CA TYR A 229 4.34 -12.00 -1.10
C TYR A 229 5.27 -13.22 -1.14
N PHE A 230 5.64 -13.71 -2.33
CA PHE A 230 6.61 -14.82 -2.44
C PHE A 230 7.99 -14.45 -1.89
N ASP A 231 8.49 -13.26 -2.23
CA ASP A 231 9.78 -12.76 -1.73
C ASP A 231 9.76 -12.55 -0.22
N GLN A 232 8.63 -12.06 0.33
CA GLN A 232 8.39 -11.97 1.76
C GLN A 232 8.47 -13.34 2.44
N MET A 233 7.77 -14.34 1.89
CA MET A 233 7.74 -15.70 2.43
C MET A 233 9.08 -16.44 2.27
N GLU A 234 9.96 -15.95 1.41
CA GLU A 234 11.34 -16.42 1.27
C GLU A 234 12.36 -15.60 2.08
N ALA A 235 11.94 -14.50 2.73
CA ALA A 235 12.82 -13.57 3.43
C ALA A 235 13.98 -13.07 2.53
N ILE A 236 13.67 -12.69 1.28
CA ILE A 236 14.68 -12.24 0.31
C ILE A 236 15.02 -10.76 0.54
N GLU A 237 16.31 -10.45 0.55
CA GLU A 237 16.83 -9.08 0.69
C GLU A 237 16.16 -8.32 1.84
N GLY A 238 15.50 -7.19 1.59
CA GLY A 238 14.90 -6.34 2.62
C GLY A 238 13.76 -6.97 3.40
N TYR A 239 13.26 -8.15 3.03
CA TYR A 239 12.33 -8.94 3.84
C TYR A 239 13.03 -9.76 4.93
N LEU A 240 14.36 -9.87 4.92
CA LEU A 240 15.13 -10.62 5.93
C LEU A 240 15.26 -9.82 7.23
N THR A 241 14.13 -9.52 7.86
CA THR A 241 14.04 -8.81 9.14
C THR A 241 12.92 -9.45 9.97
N PRO A 242 12.95 -9.30 11.31
CA PRO A 242 11.89 -9.85 12.16
C PRO A 242 10.51 -9.32 11.80
N GLU A 243 10.42 -8.04 11.44
CA GLU A 243 9.17 -7.35 11.17
C GLU A 243 8.72 -7.47 9.70
N GLY A 244 9.65 -7.65 8.75
CA GLY A 244 9.37 -7.70 7.32
C GLY A 244 9.24 -9.11 6.74
N GLY A 245 9.75 -10.13 7.44
CA GLY A 245 9.87 -11.49 6.93
C GLY A 245 8.56 -12.30 6.84
N PRO A 246 8.67 -13.64 6.68
CA PRO A 246 7.53 -14.54 6.56
C PRO A 246 6.52 -14.33 7.69
N THR A 247 5.34 -13.86 7.30
CA THR A 247 4.22 -13.56 8.21
C THR A 247 2.93 -14.06 7.59
N ASP A 248 2.02 -14.56 8.42
CA ASP A 248 0.76 -15.10 7.93
C ASP A 248 -0.21 -13.98 7.55
N THR A 249 -0.21 -13.61 6.27
CA THR A 249 -1.13 -12.63 5.68
C THR A 249 -2.01 -13.28 4.62
N ARG A 250 -3.20 -12.71 4.42
CA ARG A 250 -4.27 -13.29 3.61
C ARG A 250 -4.89 -12.25 2.69
N VAL A 251 -5.28 -12.68 1.49
CA VAL A 251 -6.02 -11.85 0.54
C VAL A 251 -7.42 -11.56 1.06
N ALA A 252 -7.74 -10.28 1.25
CA ALA A 252 -9.09 -9.78 1.46
C ALA A 252 -9.82 -9.58 0.13
N MET A 253 -9.23 -8.82 -0.80
CA MET A 253 -9.86 -8.46 -2.08
C MET A 253 -8.82 -8.33 -3.21
N MET A 254 -9.24 -8.55 -4.46
CA MET A 254 -8.43 -8.25 -5.64
C MET A 254 -8.37 -6.74 -5.88
N ASN A 255 -7.19 -6.22 -6.22
CA ASN A 255 -6.97 -4.79 -6.45
C ASN A 255 -6.82 -4.47 -7.94
N LEU A 256 -5.69 -4.85 -8.55
CA LEU A 256 -5.36 -4.60 -9.95
C LEU A 256 -4.81 -5.86 -10.62
N ILE A 257 -5.00 -5.97 -11.93
CA ILE A 257 -4.25 -6.89 -12.79
C ILE A 257 -3.24 -6.03 -13.56
N THR A 258 -2.06 -5.89 -12.99
CA THR A 258 -1.10 -4.87 -13.39
C THR A 258 -0.19 -5.40 -14.50
N PRO A 259 -0.22 -4.83 -15.71
CA PRO A 259 0.84 -5.02 -16.70
C PRO A 259 2.18 -4.52 -16.18
N TRP A 260 3.23 -5.26 -16.51
CA TRP A 260 4.61 -4.99 -16.19
C TRP A 260 5.47 -5.19 -17.43
N GLY A 261 6.23 -4.16 -17.79
CA GLY A 261 6.98 -4.15 -19.04
C GLY A 261 8.24 -3.30 -18.96
N TYR A 262 8.96 -3.34 -20.09
CA TYR A 262 10.22 -2.65 -20.24
C TYR A 262 9.98 -1.38 -21.05
N MET A 263 9.99 -0.24 -20.36
CA MET A 263 9.78 1.07 -20.94
C MET A 263 11.10 1.62 -21.49
N VAL A 264 11.04 2.17 -22.70
CA VAL A 264 12.14 2.81 -23.41
C VAL A 264 11.67 4.14 -23.99
N ARG A 265 12.60 4.97 -24.47
CA ARG A 265 12.24 6.18 -25.22
C ARG A 265 11.53 5.84 -26.53
N GLY A 266 10.44 6.55 -26.83
CA GLY A 266 9.67 6.33 -28.06
C GLY A 266 10.49 6.62 -29.32
N ASP A 267 11.37 7.61 -29.26
CA ASP A 267 12.29 8.02 -30.32
C ASP A 267 13.67 7.35 -30.26
N GLY A 268 13.92 6.47 -29.28
CA GLY A 268 15.22 5.82 -29.09
C GLY A 268 15.44 4.58 -29.97
N ASP A 269 16.66 4.07 -29.99
CA ASP A 269 17.07 2.95 -30.86
C ASP A 269 16.65 1.55 -30.36
N ILE A 270 16.30 1.41 -29.08
CA ILE A 270 15.91 0.12 -28.49
C ILE A 270 14.43 -0.13 -28.79
N LYS A 271 14.12 -1.19 -29.56
CA LYS A 271 12.75 -1.54 -29.97
C LYS A 271 12.34 -2.97 -29.60
N SER A 272 13.31 -3.80 -29.20
CA SER A 272 13.11 -5.17 -28.77
C SER A 272 14.06 -5.55 -27.64
N PHE A 273 13.81 -6.71 -27.01
CA PHE A 273 14.76 -7.29 -26.06
C PHE A 273 16.15 -7.46 -26.70
N MET A 274 16.21 -7.80 -28.00
CA MET A 274 17.45 -8.10 -28.70
C MET A 274 18.38 -6.89 -28.86
N ASP A 275 17.83 -5.68 -28.83
CA ASP A 275 18.58 -4.43 -28.90
C ASP A 275 19.30 -4.09 -27.58
N VAL A 276 18.91 -4.73 -26.48
CA VAL A 276 19.59 -4.66 -25.18
C VAL A 276 20.88 -5.46 -25.27
N LYS A 277 22.00 -4.78 -25.03
CA LYS A 277 23.36 -5.30 -25.22
C LYS A 277 24.28 -4.81 -24.10
N LYS A 278 25.49 -5.36 -24.06
CA LYS A 278 26.54 -4.89 -23.15
C LYS A 278 26.71 -3.38 -23.23
N GLY A 279 26.72 -2.71 -22.09
CA GLY A 279 26.80 -1.26 -21.96
C GLY A 279 25.49 -0.49 -22.12
N THR A 280 24.36 -1.15 -22.43
CA THR A 280 23.04 -0.50 -22.36
C THR A 280 22.82 0.07 -20.96
N ARG A 281 22.29 1.30 -20.87
CA ARG A 281 22.02 1.95 -19.60
C ARG A 281 20.69 1.45 -19.04
N ILE A 282 20.72 0.87 -17.85
CA ILE A 282 19.52 0.33 -17.21
C ILE A 282 19.30 0.97 -15.86
N SER A 283 18.04 1.06 -15.42
CA SER A 283 17.73 1.42 -14.04
C SER A 283 17.81 0.21 -13.11
N LEU A 284 18.19 0.44 -11.85
CA LEU A 284 18.15 -0.58 -10.81
C LEU A 284 17.62 0.03 -9.50
N THR A 285 16.60 -0.60 -8.92
CA THR A 285 15.95 -0.12 -7.68
C THR A 285 16.16 -1.13 -6.57
N LYS A 286 17.29 -1.04 -5.85
CA LYS A 286 17.67 -2.01 -4.79
C LYS A 286 16.66 -2.09 -3.63
N SER A 287 15.90 -1.02 -3.41
CA SER A 287 14.80 -0.98 -2.44
C SER A 287 13.58 -1.82 -2.86
N SER A 288 13.63 -2.51 -4.01
CA SER A 288 12.54 -3.34 -4.52
C SER A 288 13.08 -4.61 -5.20
N THR A 289 12.80 -5.77 -4.62
CA THR A 289 13.11 -7.08 -5.23
C THR A 289 12.43 -7.24 -6.57
N PHE A 290 11.17 -6.81 -6.72
CA PHE A 290 10.45 -7.03 -7.97
C PHE A 290 10.95 -6.16 -9.13
N LEU A 291 11.32 -4.90 -8.89
CA LEU A 291 11.89 -4.04 -9.94
C LEU A 291 13.27 -4.56 -10.38
N THR A 292 14.07 -4.98 -9.40
CA THR A 292 15.38 -5.60 -9.64
C THR A 292 15.22 -6.91 -10.41
N GLY A 293 14.37 -7.82 -9.93
CA GLY A 293 14.09 -9.11 -10.56
C GLY A 293 13.50 -8.98 -11.96
N GLY A 294 12.69 -7.96 -12.23
CA GLY A 294 12.20 -7.66 -13.59
C GLY A 294 13.33 -7.28 -14.54
N MET A 295 14.26 -6.41 -14.11
CA MET A 295 15.43 -6.07 -14.92
C MET A 295 16.36 -7.28 -15.11
N GLU A 296 16.62 -8.06 -14.06
CA GLU A 296 17.39 -9.29 -14.15
C GLU A 296 16.76 -10.31 -15.11
N ALA A 297 15.43 -10.43 -15.13
CA ALA A 297 14.72 -11.32 -16.05
C ALA A 297 15.00 -10.99 -17.53
N LEU A 298 15.02 -9.70 -17.88
CA LEU A 298 15.40 -9.24 -19.23
C LEU A 298 16.84 -9.61 -19.55
N LEU A 299 17.76 -9.43 -18.61
CA LEU A 299 19.17 -9.77 -18.81
C LEU A 299 19.37 -11.29 -18.95
N ASP A 300 18.69 -12.08 -18.12
CA ASP A 300 18.67 -13.55 -18.19
C ASP A 300 18.14 -14.05 -19.55
N TYR A 301 17.11 -13.41 -20.08
CA TYR A 301 16.63 -13.69 -21.44
C TYR A 301 17.76 -13.47 -22.46
N ARG A 302 18.49 -12.36 -22.34
CA ARG A 302 19.60 -12.00 -23.23
C ARG A 302 20.90 -12.76 -23.00
N GLY A 303 20.99 -13.54 -21.91
CA GLY A 303 22.26 -14.16 -21.50
C GLY A 303 23.29 -13.15 -21.04
N LEU A 304 22.83 -12.03 -20.48
CA LEU A 304 23.63 -10.94 -19.93
C LEU A 304 23.49 -10.93 -18.40
N SER A 305 24.40 -10.24 -17.70
CA SER A 305 24.25 -9.94 -16.29
C SER A 305 24.25 -8.43 -16.02
N VAL A 306 23.95 -8.04 -14.79
CA VAL A 306 24.01 -6.64 -14.34
C VAL A 306 25.42 -6.06 -14.55
N ASP A 307 26.46 -6.88 -14.40
CA ASP A 307 27.87 -6.46 -14.59
C ASP A 307 28.21 -6.12 -16.05
N ASP A 308 27.41 -6.57 -17.01
CA ASP A 308 27.57 -6.18 -18.41
C ASP A 308 26.96 -4.80 -18.71
N MET A 309 26.16 -4.23 -17.81
CA MET A 309 25.33 -3.06 -18.07
C MET A 309 25.93 -1.76 -17.52
N SER A 310 25.45 -0.63 -18.03
CA SER A 310 25.70 0.68 -17.40
C SER A 310 24.57 0.96 -16.41
N VAL A 311 24.80 0.63 -15.14
CA VAL A 311 23.74 0.68 -14.12
C VAL A 311 23.53 2.10 -13.61
N VAL A 312 22.26 2.52 -13.56
CA VAL A 312 21.80 3.74 -12.91
C VAL A 312 20.92 3.38 -11.72
N GLU A 313 21.46 3.54 -10.52
CA GLU A 313 20.71 3.27 -9.28
C GLU A 313 19.70 4.39 -9.00
N VAL A 314 18.49 3.99 -8.58
CA VAL A 314 17.38 4.89 -8.25
C VAL A 314 16.76 4.47 -6.92
N GLY A 315 16.28 5.45 -6.15
CA GLY A 315 15.85 5.23 -4.77
C GLY A 315 14.47 4.59 -4.59
N ASN A 316 13.55 4.80 -5.54
CA ASN A 316 12.16 4.37 -5.42
C ASN A 316 11.48 4.18 -6.79
N TYR A 317 10.24 3.68 -6.77
CA TYR A 317 9.44 3.38 -7.96
C TYR A 317 9.20 4.60 -8.87
N GLY A 318 8.96 5.79 -8.29
CA GLY A 318 8.67 7.00 -9.05
C GLY A 318 9.89 7.47 -9.83
N ALA A 319 11.04 7.55 -9.15
CA ALA A 319 12.34 7.86 -9.76
C ALA A 319 12.70 6.84 -10.84
N ASN A 320 12.45 5.54 -10.59
CA ASN A 320 12.67 4.48 -11.57
C ASN A 320 11.86 4.68 -12.86
N THR A 321 10.62 5.17 -12.77
CA THR A 321 9.80 5.38 -13.97
C THR A 321 10.29 6.59 -14.78
N LYS A 322 10.72 7.68 -14.13
CA LYS A 322 11.13 8.92 -14.82
C LYS A 322 12.50 8.84 -15.51
N ILE A 323 13.35 7.91 -15.07
CA ILE A 323 14.77 7.84 -15.45
C ILE A 323 15.03 7.71 -16.96
N VAL A 324 14.12 7.09 -17.71
CA VAL A 324 14.22 6.93 -19.17
C VAL A 324 13.93 8.26 -19.88
N THR A 325 12.88 8.96 -19.45
CA THR A 325 12.53 10.27 -20.02
C THR A 325 13.51 11.37 -19.65
N GLU A 326 14.21 11.24 -18.52
CA GLU A 326 15.37 12.08 -18.15
C GLU A 326 16.60 11.81 -19.03
N GLY A 327 16.58 10.76 -19.86
CA GLY A 327 17.71 10.37 -20.70
C GLY A 327 18.88 9.78 -19.92
N ARG A 328 18.68 9.40 -18.65
CA ARG A 328 19.72 8.82 -17.79
C ARG A 328 19.85 7.32 -17.98
N ALA A 329 18.75 6.61 -18.22
CA ALA A 329 18.73 5.20 -18.62
C ALA A 329 18.09 5.02 -20.00
N ASP A 330 18.41 3.91 -20.67
CA ASP A 330 17.82 3.53 -21.95
C ASP A 330 16.59 2.63 -21.77
N VAL A 331 16.58 1.80 -20.71
CA VAL A 331 15.51 0.84 -20.39
C VAL A 331 15.22 0.86 -18.89
N THR A 332 13.94 0.81 -18.53
CA THR A 332 13.48 0.56 -17.16
C THR A 332 12.32 -0.44 -17.12
N PHE A 333 12.25 -1.26 -16.07
CA PHE A 333 11.09 -2.10 -15.79
C PHE A 333 10.09 -1.33 -14.93
N THR A 334 8.87 -1.15 -15.43
CA THR A 334 7.81 -0.40 -14.73
C THR A 334 6.42 -0.81 -15.24
N SER A 335 5.36 -0.24 -14.67
CA SER A 335 3.98 -0.50 -15.08
C SER A 335 3.40 0.65 -15.91
N PRO A 336 2.65 0.39 -16.99
CA PRO A 336 1.95 1.42 -17.75
C PRO A 336 0.68 1.96 -17.07
N LEU A 337 0.30 1.47 -15.88
CA LEU A 337 -0.90 1.94 -15.16
C LEU A 337 -0.64 3.18 -14.28
N SER A 338 0.62 3.49 -13.98
CA SER A 338 0.97 4.51 -12.98
C SER A 338 0.91 5.93 -13.54
N GLY A 339 0.59 6.91 -12.69
CA GLY A 339 0.58 8.33 -13.05
C GLY A 339 1.92 8.78 -13.64
N THR A 340 3.03 8.31 -13.07
CA THR A 340 4.38 8.57 -13.58
C THR A 340 4.62 8.03 -14.99
N SER A 341 3.90 6.99 -15.41
CA SER A 341 4.01 6.43 -16.76
C SER A 341 3.19 7.25 -17.76
N TYR A 342 2.04 7.79 -17.35
CA TYR A 342 1.29 8.78 -18.14
C TYR A 342 2.07 10.09 -18.30
N GLU A 343 2.72 10.55 -17.23
CA GLU A 343 3.66 11.69 -17.31
C GLU A 343 4.81 11.41 -18.29
N ALA A 344 5.40 10.22 -18.22
CA ALA A 344 6.47 9.81 -19.12
C ALA A 344 6.00 9.76 -20.59
N GLU A 345 4.81 9.25 -20.86
CA GLU A 345 4.21 9.22 -22.21
C GLU A 345 3.99 10.62 -22.79
N ALA A 346 3.68 11.61 -21.94
CA ALA A 346 3.50 13.00 -22.34
C ALA A 346 4.83 13.76 -22.61
N SER A 347 5.97 13.15 -22.29
CA SER A 347 7.29 13.75 -22.49
C SER A 347 7.66 13.92 -23.99
N PRO A 348 8.53 14.89 -24.35
CA PRO A 348 9.05 14.99 -25.72
C PRO A 348 9.73 13.70 -26.19
N GLY A 349 9.32 13.19 -27.36
CA GLY A 349 9.79 11.91 -27.90
C GLY A 349 9.00 10.69 -27.41
N GLY A 350 8.14 10.87 -26.40
CA GLY A 350 7.26 9.84 -25.86
C GLY A 350 7.99 8.62 -25.30
N ILE A 351 7.22 7.57 -25.02
CA ILE A 351 7.73 6.26 -24.57
C ILE A 351 7.28 5.15 -25.52
N ALA A 352 7.96 4.01 -25.44
CA ALA A 352 7.52 2.75 -26.03
C ALA A 352 7.75 1.61 -25.03
N TRP A 353 7.08 0.48 -25.28
CA TRP A 353 7.17 -0.72 -24.44
C TRP A 353 7.71 -1.87 -25.27
N LEU A 354 8.73 -2.55 -24.77
CA LEU A 354 9.29 -3.72 -25.45
C LEU A 354 8.32 -4.90 -25.31
N PRO A 355 7.81 -5.48 -26.41
CA PRO A 355 7.01 -6.70 -26.34
C PRO A 355 7.84 -7.83 -25.76
N LEU A 356 7.24 -8.58 -24.83
CA LEU A 356 7.85 -9.80 -24.31
C LEU A 356 7.97 -10.82 -25.47
N PRO A 357 9.16 -11.38 -25.74
CA PRO A 357 9.30 -12.44 -26.73
C PRO A 357 8.45 -13.66 -26.39
N LYS A 358 7.92 -14.35 -27.41
CA LYS A 358 7.10 -15.52 -27.17
C LYS A 358 7.98 -16.72 -26.81
N LYS A 359 7.42 -17.66 -26.05
CA LYS A 359 8.13 -18.88 -25.66
C LYS A 359 8.60 -19.69 -26.86
N GLU A 360 7.82 -19.67 -27.94
CA GLU A 360 8.10 -20.42 -29.16
C GLU A 360 9.30 -19.87 -29.94
N ASP A 361 9.65 -18.60 -29.74
CA ASP A 361 10.75 -17.95 -30.45
C ASP A 361 12.12 -18.39 -29.91
N ASP A 362 12.24 -18.53 -28.58
CA ASP A 362 13.43 -19.07 -27.90
C ASP A 362 13.02 -19.70 -26.55
N PRO A 363 12.72 -21.00 -26.52
CA PRO A 363 12.25 -21.68 -25.31
C PRO A 363 13.26 -21.65 -24.16
N GLU A 364 14.56 -21.66 -24.45
CA GLU A 364 15.62 -21.69 -23.43
C GLU A 364 15.79 -20.31 -22.79
N ALA A 365 15.83 -19.25 -23.60
CA ALA A 365 15.85 -17.88 -23.10
C ALA A 365 14.59 -17.55 -22.31
N PHE A 366 13.43 -17.95 -22.81
CA PHE A 366 12.17 -17.77 -22.08
C PHE A 366 12.15 -18.54 -20.76
N ALA A 367 12.73 -19.74 -20.71
CA ALA A 367 12.85 -20.50 -19.47
C ALA A 367 13.77 -19.80 -18.45
N ARG A 368 14.87 -19.17 -18.87
CA ARG A 368 15.71 -18.35 -17.97
C ARG A 368 14.94 -17.15 -17.43
N TYR A 369 14.26 -16.40 -18.30
CA TYR A 369 13.39 -15.28 -17.94
C TYR A 369 12.35 -15.67 -16.87
N ARG A 370 11.66 -16.80 -17.06
CA ARG A 370 10.60 -17.26 -16.16
C ARG A 370 11.07 -17.72 -14.78
N LYS A 371 12.36 -17.99 -14.58
CA LYS A 371 12.91 -18.29 -13.25
C LYS A 371 12.83 -17.08 -12.32
N LYS A 372 12.86 -15.86 -12.87
CA LYS A 372 12.81 -14.59 -12.12
C LYS A 372 11.41 -13.98 -12.09
N ALA A 373 10.63 -14.17 -13.15
CA ALA A 373 9.26 -13.66 -13.27
C ALA A 373 8.20 -14.69 -12.83
N VAL A 374 8.33 -15.23 -11.61
CA VAL A 374 7.38 -16.21 -11.05
C VAL A 374 6.06 -15.55 -10.69
N GLY A 375 4.92 -16.18 -11.01
CA GLY A 375 3.58 -15.66 -10.72
C GLY A 375 3.03 -14.63 -11.72
N TYR A 376 3.80 -14.29 -12.76
CA TYR A 376 3.33 -13.43 -13.84
C TYR A 376 2.66 -14.23 -14.95
N VAL A 377 1.60 -13.68 -15.52
CA VAL A 377 0.86 -14.23 -16.66
C VAL A 377 1.09 -13.33 -17.88
N PRO A 378 1.73 -13.82 -18.95
CA PRO A 378 1.90 -13.01 -20.15
C PRO A 378 0.59 -12.94 -20.93
N THR A 379 0.19 -11.73 -21.30
CA THR A 379 -0.98 -11.47 -22.14
C THR A 379 -0.84 -10.13 -22.86
N VAL A 380 -1.76 -9.85 -23.78
CA VAL A 380 -1.86 -8.55 -24.43
C VAL A 380 -2.42 -7.54 -23.43
N THR A 381 -1.75 -6.40 -23.30
CA THR A 381 -2.18 -5.32 -22.42
C THR A 381 -3.41 -4.60 -22.99
N GLU A 382 -4.47 -4.54 -22.20
CA GLU A 382 -5.74 -3.89 -22.57
C GLU A 382 -5.92 -2.54 -21.86
N SER A 383 -5.08 -2.21 -20.89
CA SER A 383 -5.21 -1.02 -20.05
C SER A 383 -3.84 -0.47 -19.64
N GLY A 384 -3.69 0.86 -19.69
CA GLY A 384 -2.47 1.58 -19.36
C GLY A 384 -2.27 2.79 -20.26
N THR A 385 -1.04 3.31 -20.31
CA THR A 385 -0.62 4.32 -21.29
C THR A 385 -0.98 3.89 -22.72
N LYS A 386 -1.26 4.86 -23.60
CA LYS A 386 -1.73 4.58 -24.96
C LYS A 386 -0.75 3.71 -25.74
N SER A 387 0.54 3.92 -25.55
CA SER A 387 1.64 3.16 -26.14
C SER A 387 1.77 1.72 -25.64
N SER A 388 1.17 1.38 -24.49
CA SER A 388 1.20 0.03 -23.94
C SER A 388 0.05 -0.86 -24.43
N VAL A 389 -1.07 -0.26 -24.83
CA VAL A 389 -2.25 -1.02 -25.27
C VAL A 389 -1.93 -1.81 -26.54
N GLY A 390 -2.21 -3.12 -26.52
CA GLY A 390 -1.88 -4.05 -27.59
C GLY A 390 -0.48 -4.67 -27.50
N VAL A 391 0.36 -4.25 -26.56
CA VAL A 391 1.67 -4.85 -26.35
C VAL A 391 1.54 -6.13 -25.53
N TYR A 392 2.19 -7.20 -25.97
CA TYR A 392 2.26 -8.46 -25.22
C TYR A 392 3.31 -8.35 -24.11
N MET A 393 2.89 -8.41 -22.84
CA MET A 393 3.78 -8.29 -21.68
C MET A 393 3.26 -9.08 -20.48
N ASP A 394 4.07 -9.13 -19.43
CA ASP A 394 3.70 -9.81 -18.19
C ASP A 394 2.65 -9.04 -17.41
N HIS A 395 1.71 -9.76 -16.78
CA HIS A 395 0.71 -9.20 -15.89
C HIS A 395 0.77 -9.90 -14.54
N ALA A 396 0.61 -9.14 -13.46
CA ALA A 396 0.60 -9.66 -12.10
C ALA A 396 -0.70 -9.29 -11.39
N PHE A 397 -1.21 -10.23 -10.60
CA PHE A 397 -2.30 -9.96 -9.66
C PHE A 397 -1.77 -9.17 -8.46
N GLN A 398 -2.48 -8.10 -8.12
CA GLN A 398 -2.24 -7.30 -6.93
C GLN A 398 -3.47 -7.35 -6.04
N THR A 399 -3.27 -7.55 -4.75
CA THR A 399 -4.29 -7.90 -3.78
C THR A 399 -4.22 -6.98 -2.56
N ASN A 400 -5.36 -6.76 -1.92
CA ASN A 400 -5.42 -6.20 -0.57
C ASN A 400 -5.19 -7.35 0.42
N HIS A 401 -4.10 -7.31 1.16
CA HIS A 401 -3.76 -8.24 2.22
C HIS A 401 -4.19 -7.69 3.58
N VAL A 402 -4.62 -8.61 4.44
CA VAL A 402 -4.80 -8.40 5.87
C VAL A 402 -3.95 -9.44 6.61
N ARG A 403 -3.69 -9.25 7.91
CA ARG A 403 -3.12 -10.33 8.72
C ARG A 403 -4.13 -11.47 8.87
N ALA A 404 -3.66 -12.71 9.00
CA ALA A 404 -4.53 -13.88 9.08
C ALA A 404 -5.47 -13.85 10.31
N GLU A 405 -5.06 -13.19 11.39
CA GLU A 405 -5.83 -13.02 12.62
C GLU A 405 -6.76 -11.79 12.62
N ALA A 406 -6.85 -11.06 11.49
CA ALA A 406 -7.81 -9.96 11.37
C ALA A 406 -9.24 -10.47 11.60
N ASP A 407 -10.11 -9.62 12.16
CA ASP A 407 -11.50 -10.00 12.46
C ASP A 407 -12.21 -10.49 11.17
N PRO A 408 -12.64 -11.77 11.11
CA PRO A 408 -13.35 -12.30 9.95
C PRO A 408 -14.62 -11.54 9.60
N GLU A 409 -15.30 -10.95 10.58
CA GLU A 409 -16.49 -10.12 10.32
C GLU A 409 -16.11 -8.82 9.63
N PHE A 410 -15.07 -8.11 10.10
CA PHE A 410 -14.57 -6.91 9.42
C PHE A 410 -14.21 -7.19 7.95
N VAL A 411 -13.46 -8.27 7.69
CA VAL A 411 -13.03 -8.60 6.32
C VAL A 411 -14.21 -9.01 5.46
N TYR A 412 -15.15 -9.79 5.98
CA TYR A 412 -16.39 -10.15 5.29
C TYR A 412 -17.18 -8.89 4.88
N GLN A 413 -17.37 -7.96 5.82
CA GLN A 413 -18.12 -6.72 5.57
C GLN A 413 -17.39 -5.81 4.59
N LEU A 414 -16.06 -5.66 4.70
CA LEU A 414 -15.27 -4.87 3.77
C LEU A 414 -15.38 -5.39 2.34
N VAL A 415 -15.22 -6.71 2.13
CA VAL A 415 -15.34 -7.32 0.80
C VAL A 415 -16.76 -7.18 0.26
N LYS A 416 -17.77 -7.38 1.11
CA LYS A 416 -19.17 -7.19 0.74
C LYS A 416 -19.45 -5.76 0.30
N TRP A 417 -18.99 -4.78 1.07
CA TRP A 417 -19.14 -3.37 0.72
C TRP A 417 -18.46 -3.05 -0.61
N LEU A 418 -17.23 -3.51 -0.82
CA LEU A 418 -16.47 -3.31 -2.06
C LEU A 418 -17.16 -3.91 -3.30
N ASP A 419 -17.84 -5.05 -3.16
CA ASP A 419 -18.63 -5.64 -4.25
C ASP A 419 -19.94 -4.89 -4.49
N GLU A 420 -20.71 -4.62 -3.42
CA GLU A 420 -22.05 -4.02 -3.53
C GLU A 420 -22.00 -2.54 -3.95
N HIS A 421 -20.90 -1.85 -3.66
CA HIS A 421 -20.68 -0.43 -3.98
C HIS A 421 -19.63 -0.26 -5.09
N TYR A 422 -19.33 -1.33 -5.84
CA TYR A 422 -18.41 -1.30 -6.97
C TYR A 422 -18.77 -0.19 -7.99
N ASP A 423 -20.06 -0.02 -8.27
CA ASP A 423 -20.54 0.99 -9.21
C ASP A 423 -20.31 2.43 -8.74
N ASP A 424 -20.10 2.64 -7.44
CA ASP A 424 -19.89 3.97 -6.87
C ASP A 424 -18.45 4.48 -7.08
N PHE A 425 -17.46 3.59 -7.17
CA PHE A 425 -16.03 4.00 -7.26
C PHE A 425 -15.30 3.52 -8.53
N LYS A 426 -15.87 2.61 -9.33
CA LYS A 426 -15.18 1.99 -10.49
C LYS A 426 -14.68 2.99 -11.55
N ASP A 427 -15.25 4.19 -11.58
CA ASP A 427 -14.95 5.25 -12.55
C ASP A 427 -14.13 6.41 -11.93
N ASP A 428 -13.88 6.41 -10.62
CA ASP A 428 -13.14 7.47 -9.91
C ASP A 428 -11.62 7.40 -10.14
N PHE A 429 -11.15 6.29 -10.70
CA PHE A 429 -9.79 6.13 -11.21
C PHE A 429 -9.84 5.25 -12.45
N GLN A 430 -9.02 5.56 -13.45
CA GLN A 430 -9.05 4.91 -14.77
C GLN A 430 -8.98 3.37 -14.71
N HIS A 431 -8.35 2.81 -13.68
CA HIS A 431 -8.19 1.36 -13.52
C HIS A 431 -9.00 0.77 -12.37
N ALA A 432 -9.88 1.55 -11.71
CA ALA A 432 -10.67 1.09 -10.57
C ALA A 432 -11.66 -0.03 -10.92
N HIS A 433 -12.12 -0.09 -12.17
CA HIS A 433 -12.93 -1.20 -12.68
C HIS A 433 -12.29 -2.60 -12.51
N MET A 434 -10.96 -2.68 -12.31
CA MET A 434 -10.29 -3.95 -12.06
C MET A 434 -10.55 -4.50 -10.65
N MET A 435 -10.92 -3.66 -9.69
CA MET A 435 -11.22 -4.05 -8.31
C MET A 435 -12.66 -4.58 -8.19
N SER A 436 -12.88 -5.79 -8.71
CA SER A 436 -14.20 -6.42 -8.76
C SER A 436 -14.16 -7.87 -8.28
N ILE A 437 -15.32 -8.40 -7.87
CA ILE A 437 -15.47 -9.83 -7.57
C ILE A 437 -15.16 -10.71 -8.78
N ASN A 438 -15.41 -10.22 -10.00
CA ASN A 438 -15.02 -10.93 -11.21
C ASN A 438 -13.50 -11.06 -11.34
N SER A 439 -12.74 -10.01 -11.01
CA SER A 439 -11.28 -10.09 -10.98
C SER A 439 -10.77 -11.01 -9.86
N LEU A 440 -11.43 -11.00 -8.69
CA LEU A 440 -11.15 -11.96 -7.63
C LEU A 440 -11.40 -13.41 -8.08
N LYS A 441 -12.49 -13.65 -8.83
CA LYS A 441 -12.76 -14.96 -9.43
C LYS A 441 -11.68 -15.35 -10.44
N LYS A 442 -11.26 -14.44 -11.34
CA LYS A 442 -10.15 -14.70 -12.28
C LYS A 442 -8.87 -15.09 -11.57
N PHE A 443 -8.58 -14.50 -10.42
CA PHE A 443 -7.44 -14.88 -9.59
C PHE A 443 -7.59 -16.29 -9.02
N LEU A 444 -8.78 -16.68 -8.56
CA LEU A 444 -9.03 -18.06 -8.12
C LEU A 444 -8.85 -19.06 -9.28
N ASP A 445 -9.39 -18.73 -10.46
CA ASP A 445 -9.24 -19.54 -11.68
C ASP A 445 -7.78 -19.63 -12.16
N ALA A 446 -6.97 -18.60 -11.89
CA ALA A 446 -5.53 -18.59 -12.17
C ALA A 446 -4.71 -19.32 -11.09
N GLY A 447 -5.36 -20.06 -10.20
CA GLY A 447 -4.68 -20.83 -9.16
C GLY A 447 -4.35 -20.02 -7.91
N ALA A 448 -5.19 -19.04 -7.54
CA ALA A 448 -5.22 -18.39 -6.23
C ALA A 448 -3.82 -18.25 -5.59
N LEU A 449 -2.93 -17.48 -6.21
CA LEU A 449 -1.49 -17.48 -5.91
C LEU A 449 -1.13 -17.19 -4.43
N GLN A 450 -2.10 -16.75 -3.64
CA GLN A 450 -1.98 -16.33 -2.26
C GLN A 450 -3.24 -16.79 -1.51
N PRO A 451 -3.13 -17.21 -0.24
CA PRO A 451 -4.28 -17.69 0.54
C PRO A 451 -5.27 -16.55 0.84
N LEU A 452 -6.56 -16.85 0.76
CA LEU A 452 -7.64 -15.89 1.09
C LEU A 452 -7.93 -15.85 2.58
N HIS A 453 -8.50 -14.74 3.05
CA HIS A 453 -8.99 -14.58 4.41
C HIS A 453 -10.36 -15.26 4.60
N ASP A 454 -10.65 -15.76 5.79
CA ASP A 454 -11.90 -16.47 6.10
C ASP A 454 -13.15 -15.60 5.86
N GLY A 455 -13.06 -14.30 6.15
CA GLY A 455 -14.12 -13.33 5.84
C GLY A 455 -14.44 -13.24 4.33
N THR A 456 -13.40 -13.24 3.49
CA THR A 456 -13.55 -13.26 2.02
C THR A 456 -14.17 -14.57 1.55
N ILE A 457 -13.69 -15.71 2.07
CA ILE A 457 -14.23 -17.04 1.73
C ILE A 457 -15.72 -17.12 2.10
N ARG A 458 -16.10 -16.60 3.27
CA ARG A 458 -17.51 -16.52 3.67
C ARG A 458 -18.35 -15.74 2.67
N TYR A 459 -17.87 -14.59 2.20
CA TYR A 459 -18.59 -13.80 1.20
C TYR A 459 -18.69 -14.53 -0.16
N LEU A 460 -17.61 -15.16 -0.61
CA LEU A 460 -17.61 -15.95 -1.84
C LEU A 460 -18.55 -17.16 -1.78
N LYS A 461 -18.71 -17.78 -0.60
CA LYS A 461 -19.72 -18.83 -0.36
C LYS A 461 -21.14 -18.27 -0.46
N GLU A 462 -21.42 -17.11 0.13
CA GLU A 462 -22.71 -16.40 0.00
C GLU A 462 -23.06 -16.09 -1.47
N LYS A 463 -22.07 -15.69 -2.27
CA LYS A 463 -22.24 -15.42 -3.71
C LYS A 463 -22.32 -16.69 -4.58
N GLY A 464 -22.14 -17.88 -4.00
CA GLY A 464 -22.11 -19.15 -4.75
C GLY A 464 -20.89 -19.30 -5.68
N ILE A 465 -19.81 -18.56 -5.42
CA ILE A 465 -18.57 -18.58 -6.22
C ILE A 465 -17.59 -19.62 -5.68
N TRP A 466 -17.60 -19.85 -4.37
CA TRP A 466 -16.64 -20.77 -3.72
C TRP A 466 -16.92 -22.24 -4.08
N THR A 467 -15.87 -22.99 -4.41
CA THR A 467 -15.96 -24.40 -4.84
C THR A 467 -15.05 -25.30 -4.00
N ASP A 468 -15.28 -26.62 -4.03
CA ASP A 468 -14.44 -27.60 -3.35
C ASP A 468 -13.00 -27.62 -3.90
N ALA A 469 -12.83 -27.32 -5.18
CA ALA A 469 -11.51 -27.18 -5.80
C ALA A 469 -10.75 -25.97 -5.22
N TYR A 470 -11.43 -24.83 -5.07
CA TYR A 470 -10.85 -23.65 -4.42
C TYR A 470 -10.55 -23.92 -2.95
N GLN A 471 -11.42 -24.63 -2.22
CA GLN A 471 -11.16 -24.99 -0.82
C GLN A 471 -9.93 -25.90 -0.69
N THR A 472 -9.84 -26.95 -1.52
CA THR A 472 -8.69 -27.87 -1.51
C THR A 472 -7.37 -27.12 -1.70
N ARG A 473 -7.36 -26.18 -2.66
CA ARG A 473 -6.19 -25.35 -2.94
C ARG A 473 -5.90 -24.36 -1.81
N GLN A 474 -6.94 -23.71 -1.29
CA GLN A 474 -6.83 -22.81 -0.14
C GLN A 474 -6.19 -23.51 1.04
N ASP A 475 -6.61 -24.73 1.37
CA ASP A 475 -6.07 -25.50 2.49
C ASP A 475 -4.57 -25.79 2.28
N ALA A 476 -4.15 -26.11 1.06
CA ALA A 476 -2.75 -26.33 0.72
C ALA A 476 -1.91 -25.04 0.84
N LEU A 477 -2.44 -23.90 0.37
CA LEU A 477 -1.78 -22.59 0.47
C LEU A 477 -1.68 -22.12 1.91
N VAL A 478 -2.75 -22.29 2.69
CA VAL A 478 -2.78 -22.00 4.12
C VAL A 478 -1.70 -22.80 4.83
N LYS A 479 -1.66 -24.11 4.59
CA LYS A 479 -0.65 -24.99 5.18
C LYS A 479 0.77 -24.55 4.81
N LEU A 480 1.05 -24.29 3.54
CA LEU A 480 2.37 -23.84 3.08
C LEU A 480 2.78 -22.53 3.76
N ALA A 481 1.86 -21.56 3.85
CA ALA A 481 2.11 -20.30 4.52
C ALA A 481 2.43 -20.50 6.02
N THR A 482 1.60 -21.26 6.74
CA THR A 482 1.79 -21.48 8.18
C THR A 482 3.05 -22.28 8.49
N ASP A 483 3.37 -23.30 7.68
CA ASP A 483 4.61 -24.09 7.82
C ASP A 483 5.83 -23.18 7.65
N ARG A 484 5.80 -22.29 6.64
CA ARG A 484 6.90 -21.36 6.37
C ARG A 484 7.08 -20.34 7.50
N VAL A 485 5.99 -19.80 8.03
CA VAL A 485 6.00 -18.87 9.16
C VAL A 485 6.53 -19.56 10.41
N ALA A 486 6.09 -20.78 10.71
CA ALA A 486 6.60 -21.54 11.85
C ALA A 486 8.12 -21.77 11.75
N LEU A 487 8.61 -22.19 10.58
CA LEU A 487 10.04 -22.38 10.34
C LEU A 487 10.83 -21.07 10.49
N TRP A 488 10.26 -19.94 10.05
CA TRP A 488 10.86 -18.62 10.23
C TRP A 488 10.99 -18.26 11.71
N GLN A 489 9.97 -18.49 12.52
CA GLN A 489 10.02 -18.24 13.97
C GLN A 489 11.11 -19.10 14.65
N GLU A 490 11.25 -20.36 14.25
CA GLU A 490 12.34 -21.22 14.72
C GLU A 490 13.73 -20.70 14.31
N ALA A 491 13.87 -20.22 13.06
CA ALA A 491 15.09 -19.61 12.56
C ALA A 491 15.49 -18.38 13.38
N MET A 492 14.54 -17.47 13.60
CA MET A 492 14.76 -16.27 14.39
C MET A 492 15.14 -16.58 15.84
N ALA A 493 14.46 -17.52 16.48
CA ALA A 493 14.77 -17.94 17.85
C ALA A 493 16.19 -18.52 17.96
N GLU A 494 16.58 -19.38 17.01
CA GLU A 494 17.93 -19.96 16.97
C GLU A 494 19.00 -18.92 16.66
N GLY A 495 18.76 -18.05 15.68
CA GLY A 495 19.67 -16.96 15.33
C GLY A 495 19.92 -16.03 16.52
N LYS A 496 18.85 -15.64 17.23
CA LYS A 496 18.93 -14.82 18.44
C LYS A 496 19.71 -15.52 19.56
N ALA A 497 19.47 -16.83 19.76
CA ALA A 497 20.21 -17.62 20.75
C ALA A 497 21.71 -17.72 20.42
N LYS A 498 22.08 -17.68 19.14
CA LYS A 498 23.46 -17.68 18.64
C LYS A 498 24.07 -16.27 18.52
N GLY A 499 23.35 -15.21 18.89
CA GLY A 499 23.82 -13.83 18.82
C GLY A 499 23.92 -13.27 17.39
N MET A 500 23.24 -13.88 16.42
CA MET A 500 23.16 -13.38 15.04
C MET A 500 22.22 -12.19 14.96
N GLN A 501 22.47 -11.30 14.00
CA GLN A 501 21.51 -10.26 13.62
C GLN A 501 20.55 -10.83 12.58
N ILE A 502 19.25 -10.59 12.75
CA ILE A 502 18.24 -10.95 11.77
C ILE A 502 18.14 -9.77 10.81
N SER A 503 19.11 -9.66 9.91
CA SER A 503 19.17 -8.57 8.94
C SER A 503 19.75 -9.05 7.61
N PRO A 504 19.45 -8.36 6.49
CA PRO A 504 19.96 -8.75 5.19
C PRO A 504 21.49 -8.80 5.17
N GLU A 505 22.18 -7.97 5.94
CA GLU A 505 23.63 -7.87 6.00
C GLU A 505 24.30 -9.02 6.76
N ASP A 506 23.56 -9.76 7.61
CA ASP A 506 24.11 -10.88 8.35
C ASP A 506 24.11 -12.16 7.51
N ALA A 507 25.25 -12.43 6.87
CA ALA A 507 25.47 -13.64 6.08
C ALA A 507 25.29 -14.94 6.89
N ASN A 508 25.53 -14.94 8.20
CA ASN A 508 25.38 -16.14 9.03
C ASN A 508 23.90 -16.47 9.24
N PHE A 509 23.08 -15.46 9.54
CA PHE A 509 21.64 -15.68 9.67
C PHE A 509 21.02 -16.06 8.33
N ARG A 510 21.43 -15.40 7.23
CA ARG A 510 21.00 -15.78 5.87
C ARG A 510 21.32 -17.25 5.57
N ALA A 511 22.54 -17.71 5.89
CA ALA A 511 22.92 -19.11 5.71
C ALA A 511 22.12 -20.07 6.62
N LEU A 512 21.82 -19.67 7.87
CA LEU A 512 20.96 -20.43 8.78
C LEU A 512 19.56 -20.61 8.20
N TRP A 513 18.97 -19.53 7.68
CA TRP A 513 17.64 -19.57 7.09
C TRP A 513 17.59 -20.50 5.87
N GLU A 514 18.55 -20.38 4.95
CA GLU A 514 18.65 -21.28 3.80
C GLU A 514 18.82 -22.74 4.21
N GLN A 515 19.62 -23.01 5.24
CA GLN A 515 19.80 -24.37 5.74
C GLN A 515 18.52 -24.94 6.35
N LYS A 516 17.82 -24.15 7.18
CA LYS A 516 16.54 -24.58 7.77
C LYS A 516 15.49 -24.90 6.72
N LYS A 517 15.40 -24.09 5.66
CA LYS A 517 14.50 -24.38 4.53
C LYS A 517 14.81 -25.74 3.89
N LYS A 518 16.09 -26.03 3.62
CA LYS A 518 16.53 -27.32 3.07
C LYS A 518 16.25 -28.49 4.01
N ASP A 519 16.55 -28.35 5.30
CA ASP A 519 16.32 -29.39 6.30
C ASP A 519 14.82 -29.72 6.46
N ALA A 520 13.96 -28.71 6.26
CA ALA A 520 12.50 -28.87 6.24
C ALA A 520 11.95 -29.40 4.89
N GLY A 521 12.82 -29.70 3.91
CA GLY A 521 12.41 -30.23 2.60
C GLY A 521 11.90 -29.19 1.61
N PHE A 522 12.15 -27.89 1.84
CA PHE A 522 11.82 -26.83 0.91
C PHE A 522 12.94 -26.61 -0.12
N ASP A 523 13.06 -27.54 -1.06
CA ASP A 523 14.07 -27.50 -2.14
C ASP A 523 13.75 -26.49 -3.26
N GLN A 524 12.50 -26.03 -3.31
CA GLN A 524 12.00 -25.03 -4.24
C GLN A 524 11.65 -23.73 -3.50
N THR A 525 11.72 -22.61 -4.22
CA THR A 525 11.23 -21.32 -3.69
C THR A 525 9.72 -21.37 -3.44
N TYR A 526 9.23 -20.56 -2.53
CA TYR A 526 7.83 -20.45 -2.15
C TYR A 526 6.94 -20.25 -3.39
N GLY A 527 7.31 -19.31 -4.26
CA GLY A 527 6.60 -19.07 -5.52
C GLY A 527 6.57 -20.29 -6.44
N GLN A 528 7.67 -21.05 -6.55
CA GLN A 528 7.68 -22.29 -7.35
C GLN A 528 6.77 -23.37 -6.78
N ILE A 529 6.72 -23.51 -5.44
CA ILE A 529 5.82 -24.45 -4.77
C ILE A 529 4.36 -24.04 -5.01
N VAL A 530 4.03 -22.76 -4.87
CA VAL A 530 2.68 -22.24 -5.16
C VAL A 530 2.27 -22.51 -6.61
N MET A 531 3.18 -22.31 -7.56
CA MET A 531 2.90 -22.54 -8.99
C MET A 531 2.78 -24.04 -9.35
N SER A 532 3.34 -24.94 -8.55
CA SER A 532 3.28 -26.40 -8.77
C SER A 532 2.07 -27.06 -8.13
N MET A 533 1.44 -26.40 -7.15
CA MET A 533 0.06 -26.69 -6.77
C MET A 533 -0.79 -26.37 -8.00
N GLN A 534 -1.29 -27.36 -8.72
CA GLN A 534 -2.32 -27.18 -9.77
C GLN A 534 -3.50 -28.06 -9.44
#